data_AF-A0A969VDJ0-F1
#
_entry.id   AF-A0A969VDJ0-F1
#
_cell.length_a   1.000
_cell.length_b   1.000
_cell.length_c   1.000
_cell.angle_alpha   90.00
_cell.angle_beta   90.00
_cell.angle_gamma   90.00
#
_symmetry.space_group_name_H-M   'P 1'
#
loop_
_entity.id
_entity.type
_entity.pdbx_description
1 polymer ?
#
loop_
_entity_poly.entity_id
_entity_poly.type
_entity_poly.pdbx_seq_one_letter_code
_entity_poly.pdbx_strand_id
1 'polypeptide(L)'
;PTGTPTPTPTPTPTGTPTPTPTPTPTPTPTPTPTPDDRICDEITLPAIDSIPGPNAVDRTFNGTDGDDFLTGSNFNDAINGFNGNDILLGGRGNDNIYGGVPSNLPLDPNADRDLLFGGRGNDYLNGNGGDDLIFAGKGDDVAIGGKDDDLIWGGTGNDTVVGAEGNDCLFGGSFDSSSPDSTGRDLLFGGVGNDFLNGGDAADTLSGEEGDDTLFGGKGDDVLVGGTGNDLLLGDRGADSICGSEGDDTILGDSAIGLNGQPDSLCGGAGNDLMYGNDGDDKLCGEGGNDTLYGGKGADTLTGGSGNDTLIGGIGSDRFVLSAGEGSDVIADFTKGEDLLVLTGGITFAQLSINPGANDPNAVPSAIVRINNTNQILAILNGVQANVITLNDFT
;
A
#
# COMPACT_ATOMS: atom_id res chain seq x y z
N PRO A 1 -57.50 -31.62 68.21
CA PRO A 1 -57.11 -32.26 66.94
C PRO A 1 -57.99 -31.74 65.78
N THR A 2 -57.51 -30.71 65.12
CA THR A 2 -58.06 -30.14 63.89
C THR A 2 -56.88 -30.01 62.94
N GLY A 3 -56.90 -30.82 61.89
CA GLY A 3 -55.77 -31.05 60.99
C GLY A 3 -55.41 -29.83 60.16
N THR A 4 -54.11 -29.61 60.03
CA THR A 4 -53.47 -28.57 59.23
C THR A 4 -53.69 -28.83 57.73
N PRO A 5 -54.05 -27.83 56.92
CA PRO A 5 -54.29 -28.00 55.48
C PRO A 5 -53.00 -28.26 54.70
N THR A 6 -53.08 -29.18 53.74
CA THR A 6 -52.03 -29.58 52.80
C THR A 6 -51.80 -28.48 51.74
N PRO A 7 -50.54 -28.10 51.43
CA PRO A 7 -50.27 -27.08 50.42
C PRO A 7 -50.50 -27.60 49.00
N THR A 8 -51.15 -26.77 48.18
CA THR A 8 -51.37 -26.96 46.74
C THR A 8 -50.05 -26.90 45.97
N PRO A 9 -49.78 -27.80 45.01
CA PRO A 9 -48.56 -27.75 44.20
C PRO A 9 -48.57 -26.55 43.23
N THR A 10 -47.42 -25.86 43.17
CA THR A 10 -47.13 -24.78 42.23
C THR A 10 -47.03 -25.33 40.80
N PRO A 11 -47.63 -24.68 39.78
CA PRO A 11 -47.51 -25.12 38.40
C PRO A 11 -46.08 -24.92 37.88
N THR A 12 -45.54 -25.94 37.21
CA THR A 12 -44.27 -25.89 36.49
C THR A 12 -44.38 -24.94 35.28
N PRO A 13 -43.47 -23.98 35.09
CA PRO A 13 -43.49 -23.13 33.90
C PRO A 13 -43.22 -23.96 32.64
N THR A 14 -44.15 -23.91 31.69
CA THR A 14 -43.97 -24.41 30.33
C THR A 14 -42.83 -23.64 29.66
N GLY A 15 -41.84 -24.37 29.13
CA GLY A 15 -40.69 -23.80 28.45
C GLY A 15 -41.09 -22.90 27.29
N THR A 16 -40.45 -21.74 27.20
CA THR A 16 -40.50 -20.81 26.07
C THR A 16 -40.06 -21.55 24.80
N PRO A 17 -40.77 -21.46 23.68
CA PRO A 17 -40.31 -22.05 22.42
C PRO A 17 -38.97 -21.42 22.03
N THR A 18 -37.98 -22.27 21.75
CA THR A 18 -36.70 -21.87 21.17
C THR A 18 -36.96 -21.17 19.84
N PRO A 19 -36.44 -19.95 19.61
CA PRO A 19 -36.58 -19.28 18.32
C PRO A 19 -35.96 -20.17 17.24
N THR A 20 -36.70 -20.40 16.16
CA THR A 20 -36.16 -21.02 14.95
C THR A 20 -34.96 -20.19 14.49
N PRO A 21 -33.78 -20.79 14.26
CA PRO A 21 -32.63 -20.05 13.74
C PRO A 21 -33.03 -19.43 12.40
N THR A 22 -32.95 -18.11 12.32
CA THR A 22 -32.98 -17.40 11.05
C THR A 22 -31.87 -17.99 10.18
N PRO A 23 -32.14 -18.45 8.94
CA PRO A 23 -31.07 -18.90 8.06
C PRO A 23 -30.08 -17.74 7.92
N THR A 24 -28.82 -17.99 8.26
CA THR A 24 -27.72 -17.11 7.91
C THR A 24 -27.86 -16.81 6.41
N PRO A 25 -27.86 -15.53 5.98
CA PRO A 25 -27.84 -15.23 4.56
C PRO A 25 -26.66 -15.98 3.97
N THR A 26 -26.92 -16.81 2.96
CA THR A 26 -25.86 -17.39 2.14
C THR A 26 -25.00 -16.21 1.70
N PRO A 27 -23.67 -16.20 1.97
CA PRO A 27 -22.82 -15.15 1.42
C PRO A 27 -23.09 -15.10 -0.08
N THR A 28 -23.43 -13.91 -0.57
CA THR A 28 -23.45 -13.66 -2.01
C THR A 28 -22.08 -14.11 -2.51
N PRO A 29 -21.99 -14.99 -3.52
CA PRO A 29 -20.70 -15.37 -4.05
C PRO A 29 -19.99 -14.09 -4.46
N THR A 30 -18.86 -13.80 -3.81
CA THR A 30 -17.95 -12.76 -4.25
C THR A 30 -17.64 -13.05 -5.72
N PRO A 31 -17.92 -12.11 -6.65
CA PRO A 31 -17.54 -12.32 -8.03
C PRO A 31 -16.05 -12.68 -8.05
N THR A 32 -15.69 -13.66 -8.88
CA THR A 32 -14.27 -13.96 -9.07
C THR A 32 -13.66 -12.73 -9.74
N PRO A 33 -12.68 -12.06 -9.12
CA PRO A 33 -12.08 -10.85 -9.68
C PRO A 33 -11.58 -11.16 -11.08
N THR A 34 -11.72 -10.21 -12.00
CA THR A 34 -11.17 -10.39 -13.34
C THR A 34 -9.64 -10.31 -13.25
N PRO A 35 -8.89 -10.87 -14.22
CA PRO A 35 -7.44 -10.82 -14.18
C PRO A 35 -6.86 -9.40 -14.07
N ASP A 36 -7.59 -8.37 -14.50
CA ASP A 36 -7.16 -6.96 -14.44
C ASP A 36 -7.42 -6.30 -13.07
N ASP A 37 -8.20 -6.91 -12.17
CA ASP A 37 -8.57 -6.36 -10.84
C ASP A 37 -7.72 -6.97 -9.71
N ARG A 38 -6.49 -7.40 -10.02
CA ARG A 38 -5.62 -8.16 -9.10
C ARG A 38 -4.22 -7.58 -9.02
N ILE A 39 -4.09 -6.27 -9.14
CA ILE A 39 -2.80 -5.59 -9.10
C ILE A 39 -2.12 -5.87 -7.74
N CYS A 40 -2.84 -5.75 -6.62
CA CYS A 40 -2.34 -6.14 -5.29
C CYS A 40 -1.96 -7.63 -5.20
N ASP A 41 -2.76 -8.52 -5.81
CA ASP A 41 -2.55 -9.97 -5.86
C ASP A 41 -1.35 -10.40 -6.74
N GLU A 42 -0.93 -9.55 -7.69
CA GLU A 42 0.18 -9.80 -8.62
C GLU A 42 1.52 -9.29 -8.07
N ILE A 43 1.49 -8.36 -7.10
CA ILE A 43 2.68 -7.91 -6.40
C ILE A 43 3.13 -9.00 -5.42
N THR A 44 4.35 -9.50 -5.62
CA THR A 44 5.00 -10.42 -4.67
C THR A 44 6.25 -9.77 -4.11
N LEU A 45 6.18 -9.35 -2.86
CA LEU A 45 7.34 -8.84 -2.15
C LEU A 45 8.30 -10.00 -1.79
N PRO A 46 9.63 -9.76 -1.82
CA PRO A 46 10.59 -10.69 -1.24
C PRO A 46 10.25 -10.90 0.23
N ALA A 47 10.21 -12.15 0.68
CA ALA A 47 9.96 -12.41 2.09
C ALA A 47 11.14 -11.88 2.94
N ILE A 48 10.85 -11.30 4.11
CA ILE A 48 11.87 -10.74 5.02
C ILE A 48 12.91 -11.80 5.45
N ASP A 49 12.55 -13.09 5.43
CA ASP A 49 13.47 -14.20 5.73
C ASP A 49 14.45 -14.53 4.57
N SER A 50 14.27 -13.88 3.42
CA SER A 50 15.19 -13.93 2.29
C SER A 50 16.29 -12.85 2.33
N ILE A 51 16.20 -11.92 3.30
CA ILE A 51 17.23 -10.89 3.51
C ILE A 51 18.58 -11.55 3.82
N PRO A 52 19.67 -11.14 3.14
CA PRO A 52 21.00 -11.71 3.37
C PRO A 52 21.41 -11.61 4.84
N GLY A 53 21.86 -12.73 5.40
CA GLY A 53 22.44 -12.76 6.74
C GLY A 53 23.84 -12.15 6.80
N PRO A 54 24.43 -12.04 8.00
CA PRO A 54 25.74 -11.41 8.20
C PRO A 54 26.88 -12.01 7.36
N ASN A 55 27.82 -11.15 6.99
CA ASN A 55 29.02 -11.46 6.21
C ASN A 55 30.00 -12.39 6.95
N ALA A 56 30.89 -13.04 6.18
CA ALA A 56 32.03 -13.73 6.76
C ALA A 56 33.06 -12.73 7.29
N VAL A 57 33.52 -12.95 8.52
CA VAL A 57 34.36 -11.99 9.27
C VAL A 57 35.82 -12.44 9.36
N ASP A 58 36.74 -11.50 9.18
CA ASP A 58 38.17 -11.67 9.41
C ASP A 58 38.57 -11.28 10.83
N ARG A 59 37.90 -10.26 11.40
CA ARG A 59 38.21 -9.71 12.73
C ARG A 59 36.97 -9.27 13.48
N THR A 60 37.15 -9.03 14.78
CA THR A 60 36.07 -8.57 15.65
C THR A 60 36.58 -7.47 16.58
N PHE A 61 35.83 -6.39 16.66
CA PHE A 61 35.99 -5.27 17.58
C PHE A 61 34.76 -5.21 18.48
N ASN A 62 34.98 -5.19 19.79
CA ASN A 62 33.92 -5.16 20.78
C ASN A 62 34.08 -3.91 21.64
N GLY A 63 32.97 -3.20 21.83
CA GLY A 63 32.82 -2.13 22.79
C GLY A 63 32.59 -2.67 24.21
N THR A 64 31.93 -1.84 24.99
CA THR A 64 31.63 -1.95 26.41
C THR A 64 30.17 -1.61 26.65
N ASP A 65 29.73 -1.54 27.91
CA ASP A 65 28.35 -1.16 28.23
C ASP A 65 28.14 0.37 28.28
N GLY A 66 28.97 1.16 27.61
CA GLY A 66 28.78 2.61 27.53
C GLY A 66 29.45 3.17 26.28
N ASP A 67 29.18 4.44 25.99
CA ASP A 67 29.50 5.10 24.71
C ASP A 67 30.92 4.81 24.20
N ASP A 68 31.00 4.11 23.08
CA ASP A 68 32.21 3.66 22.42
C ASP A 68 32.39 4.30 21.03
N PHE A 69 33.65 4.41 20.62
CA PHE A 69 34.02 4.80 19.27
C PHE A 69 34.90 3.69 18.67
N LEU A 70 34.33 2.96 17.72
CA LEU A 70 35.00 1.83 17.07
C LEU A 70 35.20 2.10 15.59
N THR A 71 36.34 1.68 15.07
CA THR A 71 36.66 1.79 13.64
C THR A 71 37.26 0.47 13.17
N GLY A 72 36.63 -0.10 12.16
CA GLY A 72 37.12 -1.22 11.37
C GLY A 72 38.26 -0.79 10.46
N SER A 73 38.38 -1.47 9.34
CA SER A 73 39.62 -1.53 8.61
C SER A 73 39.43 -1.56 7.10
N ASN A 74 40.23 -2.38 6.39
CA ASN A 74 40.03 -2.65 4.97
C ASN A 74 39.68 -4.13 4.72
N PHE A 75 39.33 -4.86 5.77
CA PHE A 75 38.95 -6.28 5.76
C PHE A 75 37.54 -6.39 6.31
N ASN A 76 36.91 -7.55 6.16
CA ASN A 76 35.59 -7.79 6.72
C ASN A 76 35.68 -7.84 8.24
N ASP A 77 35.17 -6.83 8.91
CA ASP A 77 35.21 -6.69 10.36
C ASP A 77 33.81 -6.91 10.96
N ALA A 78 33.73 -7.57 12.11
CA ALA A 78 32.58 -7.49 13.00
C ALA A 78 32.82 -6.40 14.03
N ILE A 79 31.90 -5.44 14.15
CA ILE A 79 31.97 -4.33 15.09
C ILE A 79 30.72 -4.41 15.97
N ASN A 80 30.90 -4.61 17.28
CA ASN A 80 29.80 -4.68 18.24
C ASN A 80 29.94 -3.53 19.24
N GLY A 81 28.96 -2.62 19.29
CA GLY A 81 28.90 -1.52 20.25
C GLY A 81 28.55 -2.00 21.67
N PHE A 82 27.43 -2.72 21.78
CA PHE A 82 26.80 -3.27 23.00
C PHE A 82 25.78 -2.36 23.68
N ASN A 83 26.11 -1.64 24.75
CA ASN A 83 25.19 -0.66 25.34
C ASN A 83 25.89 0.71 25.29
N GLY A 84 25.13 1.78 25.43
CA GLY A 84 25.62 3.14 25.26
C GLY A 84 25.33 3.66 23.87
N ASN A 85 25.54 4.96 23.68
CA ASN A 85 25.39 5.59 22.39
C ASN A 85 26.73 5.51 21.65
N ASP A 86 26.84 4.61 20.69
CA ASP A 86 28.07 4.23 20.04
C ASP A 86 28.26 4.89 18.67
N ILE A 87 29.52 5.03 18.25
CA ILE A 87 29.87 5.44 16.89
C ILE A 87 30.72 4.34 16.27
N LEU A 88 30.16 3.67 15.27
CA LEU A 88 30.71 2.46 14.68
C LEU A 88 30.99 2.68 13.19
N LEU A 89 32.25 2.53 12.79
CA LEU A 89 32.71 2.77 11.41
C LEU A 89 33.29 1.49 10.80
N GLY A 90 32.66 0.87 9.80
CA GLY A 90 33.16 -0.31 9.08
C GLY A 90 34.42 -0.01 8.26
N GLY A 91 34.28 0.90 7.31
CA GLY A 91 35.40 1.43 6.52
C GLY A 91 35.43 0.85 5.12
N ARG A 92 36.25 -0.17 4.87
CA ARG A 92 36.16 -0.96 3.64
C ARG A 92 36.11 -2.44 4.00
N GLY A 93 35.47 -3.22 3.15
CA GLY A 93 35.28 -4.64 3.39
C GLY A 93 33.78 -4.91 3.35
N ASN A 94 33.39 -6.15 3.56
CA ASN A 94 31.99 -6.47 3.81
C ASN A 94 31.87 -6.66 5.33
N ASP A 95 31.51 -5.58 6.01
CA ASP A 95 31.52 -5.48 7.46
C ASP A 95 30.18 -5.93 8.05
N ASN A 96 30.22 -6.33 9.32
CA ASN A 96 29.03 -6.57 10.13
C ASN A 96 29.07 -5.60 11.31
N ILE A 97 28.13 -4.66 11.38
CA ILE A 97 28.08 -3.61 12.39
C ILE A 97 26.81 -3.77 13.21
N TYR A 98 26.96 -3.85 14.52
CA TYR A 98 25.86 -3.99 15.47
C TYR A 98 25.96 -2.87 16.49
N GLY A 99 24.94 -2.01 16.53
CA GLY A 99 24.79 -0.95 17.54
C GLY A 99 24.79 -1.56 18.94
N GLY A 100 23.74 -2.33 19.21
CA GLY A 100 23.69 -3.24 20.36
C GLY A 100 22.35 -3.12 21.07
N VAL A 101 22.23 -3.62 22.30
CA VAL A 101 20.96 -3.53 23.02
C VAL A 101 21.14 -3.21 24.49
N PRO A 102 20.17 -2.50 25.08
CA PRO A 102 19.82 -2.71 26.45
C PRO A 102 18.91 -3.92 26.52
N SER A 103 19.32 -4.88 27.35
CA SER A 103 18.45 -5.91 27.89
C SER A 103 17.08 -5.35 28.27
N ASN A 104 15.95 -5.94 27.84
CA ASN A 104 14.58 -6.00 28.42
C ASN A 104 14.19 -5.07 29.60
N LEU A 105 14.71 -3.85 29.65
CA LEU A 105 14.56 -2.86 30.69
C LEU A 105 13.98 -1.65 29.97
N PRO A 106 12.95 -1.01 30.54
CA PRO A 106 12.39 0.20 29.97
C PRO A 106 13.46 1.28 30.02
N LEU A 107 14.17 1.47 28.91
CA LEU A 107 15.12 2.54 28.78
C LEU A 107 14.39 3.84 28.44
N ASP A 108 15.07 4.93 28.73
CA ASP A 108 14.74 6.25 28.19
C ASP A 108 14.71 6.12 26.65
N PRO A 109 13.72 6.71 25.95
CA PRO A 109 13.69 6.73 24.47
C PRO A 109 14.92 7.39 23.81
N ASN A 110 15.94 7.82 24.57
CA ASN A 110 17.20 8.34 24.05
C ASN A 110 18.43 7.48 24.42
N ALA A 111 18.22 6.29 24.98
CA ALA A 111 19.30 5.39 25.30
C ALA A 111 19.61 4.48 24.12
N ASP A 112 20.88 4.14 23.97
CA ASP A 112 21.42 3.25 22.95
C ASP A 112 21.12 3.73 21.51
N ARG A 113 21.23 5.05 21.32
CA ARG A 113 21.19 5.67 19.99
C ARG A 113 22.55 5.62 19.36
N ASP A 114 22.70 4.76 18.38
CA ASP A 114 23.94 4.47 17.73
C ASP A 114 24.06 5.17 16.38
N LEU A 115 25.31 5.42 15.99
CA LEU A 115 25.65 5.97 14.70
C LEU A 115 26.53 4.97 13.95
N LEU A 116 25.94 4.32 12.95
CA LEU A 116 26.59 3.26 12.18
C LEU A 116 26.93 3.75 10.78
N PHE A 117 28.15 3.46 10.33
CA PHE A 117 28.60 3.71 8.96
C PHE A 117 29.25 2.45 8.38
N GLY A 118 28.69 1.86 7.33
CA GLY A 118 29.25 0.70 6.64
C GLY A 118 30.48 1.10 5.83
N GLY A 119 30.26 1.99 4.88
CA GLY A 119 31.32 2.67 4.14
C GLY A 119 31.48 2.16 2.72
N ARG A 120 32.26 1.10 2.49
CA ARG A 120 32.47 0.52 1.16
C ARG A 120 32.53 -0.99 1.23
N GLY A 121 31.80 -1.63 0.34
CA GLY A 121 31.62 -3.07 0.26
C GLY A 121 30.18 -3.38 0.64
N ASN A 122 29.83 -4.66 0.69
CA ASN A 122 28.45 -5.07 0.97
C ASN A 122 28.34 -5.33 2.47
N ASP A 123 27.88 -4.34 3.20
CA ASP A 123 27.87 -4.28 4.65
C ASP A 123 26.54 -4.78 5.22
N TYR A 124 26.58 -5.35 6.43
CA TYR A 124 25.41 -5.71 7.22
C TYR A 124 25.39 -4.83 8.47
N LEU A 125 24.38 -4.00 8.63
CA LEU A 125 24.22 -3.05 9.72
C LEU A 125 22.93 -3.36 10.47
N ASN A 126 22.99 -3.38 11.80
CA ASN A 126 21.83 -3.57 12.65
C ASN A 126 21.95 -2.69 13.90
N GLY A 127 21.09 -1.68 14.01
CA GLY A 127 21.00 -0.80 15.16
C GLY A 127 20.54 -1.53 16.42
N ASN A 128 19.52 -2.38 16.24
CA ASN A 128 18.78 -3.20 17.19
C ASN A 128 17.77 -2.46 18.05
N GLY A 129 18.14 -1.42 18.80
CA GLY A 129 17.13 -0.66 19.52
C GLY A 129 17.65 0.63 20.11
N GLY A 130 16.75 1.61 20.21
CA GLY A 130 17.10 3.01 20.36
C GLY A 130 17.05 3.70 19.00
N ASP A 131 16.73 5.00 18.98
CA ASP A 131 16.66 5.78 17.73
C ASP A 131 18.03 5.88 17.03
N ASP A 132 18.28 5.01 16.05
CA ASP A 132 19.57 4.84 15.40
C ASP A 132 19.72 5.67 14.12
N LEU A 133 20.98 6.00 13.81
CA LEU A 133 21.35 6.70 12.59
C LEU A 133 22.30 5.84 11.76
N ILE A 134 21.79 5.29 10.66
CA ILE A 134 22.50 4.29 9.87
C ILE A 134 22.81 4.81 8.46
N PHE A 135 24.08 4.73 8.06
CA PHE A 135 24.55 4.99 6.71
C PHE A 135 25.26 3.75 6.16
N ALA A 136 24.59 2.97 5.32
CA ALA A 136 25.16 1.74 4.77
C ALA A 136 26.34 2.05 3.84
N GLY A 137 26.14 2.95 2.88
CA GLY A 137 27.22 3.62 2.16
C GLY A 137 27.33 3.22 0.70
N LYS A 138 28.29 2.35 0.38
CA LYS A 138 28.54 1.94 -1.01
C LYS A 138 28.67 0.43 -1.11
N GLY A 139 27.79 -0.20 -1.86
CA GLY A 139 27.75 -1.64 -2.04
C GLY A 139 26.30 -2.07 -2.14
N ASP A 140 26.07 -3.37 -2.20
CA ASP A 140 24.72 -3.88 -1.98
C ASP A 140 24.62 -4.22 -0.48
N ASP A 141 24.08 -3.30 0.31
CA ASP A 141 24.11 -3.32 1.76
C ASP A 141 22.79 -3.86 2.36
N VAL A 142 22.86 -4.33 3.60
CA VAL A 142 21.69 -4.63 4.44
C VAL A 142 21.75 -3.71 5.66
N ALA A 143 20.73 -2.88 5.86
CA ALA A 143 20.63 -1.99 7.00
C ALA A 143 19.30 -2.22 7.73
N ILE A 144 19.37 -2.50 9.03
CA ILE A 144 18.22 -2.78 9.89
C ILE A 144 18.26 -1.79 11.05
N GLY A 145 17.18 -1.03 11.25
CA GLY A 145 17.00 -0.12 12.36
C GLY A 145 16.83 -0.92 13.66
N GLY A 146 15.66 -1.54 13.81
CA GLY A 146 15.38 -2.49 14.87
C GLY A 146 14.17 -2.09 15.69
N LYS A 147 14.38 -1.27 16.72
CA LYS A 147 13.31 -0.79 17.59
C LYS A 147 13.46 0.69 17.77
N ASP A 148 12.32 1.34 18.03
CA ASP A 148 12.22 2.78 18.20
C ASP A 148 12.44 3.50 16.85
N ASP A 149 12.47 4.83 16.83
CA ASP A 149 12.34 5.58 15.56
C ASP A 149 13.71 5.74 14.87
N ASP A 150 13.94 5.04 13.76
CA ASP A 150 15.25 4.96 13.09
C ASP A 150 15.36 5.84 11.83
N LEU A 151 16.59 6.21 11.48
CA LEU A 151 16.90 6.96 10.25
C LEU A 151 18.01 6.27 9.45
N ILE A 152 17.66 5.76 8.28
CA ILE A 152 18.53 4.88 7.49
C ILE A 152 18.70 5.37 6.06
N TRP A 153 19.95 5.41 5.59
CA TRP A 153 20.28 5.54 4.16
C TRP A 153 21.05 4.30 3.68
N GLY A 154 20.52 3.64 2.65
CA GLY A 154 21.22 2.57 1.91
C GLY A 154 22.47 3.12 1.22
N GLY A 155 22.29 4.12 0.36
CA GLY A 155 23.40 4.85 -0.25
C GLY A 155 23.51 4.59 -1.75
N THR A 156 24.49 3.80 -2.17
CA THR A 156 24.66 3.46 -3.60
C THR A 156 24.87 1.97 -3.78
N GLY A 157 24.15 1.38 -4.72
CA GLY A 157 24.09 -0.07 -4.94
C GLY A 157 22.66 -0.54 -4.71
N ASN A 158 22.40 -1.85 -4.76
CA ASN A 158 21.06 -2.38 -4.51
C ASN A 158 20.96 -2.73 -3.02
N ASP A 159 20.37 -1.85 -2.25
CA ASP A 159 20.35 -1.95 -0.81
C ASP A 159 19.06 -2.60 -0.31
N THR A 160 19.14 -3.26 0.84
CA THR A 160 17.98 -3.73 1.60
C THR A 160 17.92 -2.98 2.91
N VAL A 161 16.86 -2.21 3.12
CA VAL A 161 16.66 -1.35 4.28
C VAL A 161 15.40 -1.77 5.02
N VAL A 162 15.50 -1.96 6.33
CA VAL A 162 14.39 -2.41 7.19
C VAL A 162 14.31 -1.52 8.42
N GLY A 163 13.16 -0.89 8.67
CA GLY A 163 12.89 -0.13 9.89
C GLY A 163 12.63 -1.04 11.09
N ALA A 164 11.64 -1.92 10.96
CA ALA A 164 11.15 -2.91 11.93
C ALA A 164 10.10 -2.41 12.94
N GLU A 165 10.44 -2.00 14.17
CA GLU A 165 9.45 -1.44 15.12
C GLU A 165 9.75 0.04 15.34
N GLY A 166 8.87 0.97 14.99
CA GLY A 166 9.17 2.40 15.10
C GLY A 166 8.46 3.23 14.05
N ASN A 167 8.54 4.55 14.15
CA ASN A 167 8.20 5.43 13.02
C ASN A 167 9.50 5.79 12.30
N ASP A 168 9.84 4.99 11.32
CA ASP A 168 11.14 4.97 10.69
C ASP A 168 11.21 5.87 9.46
N CYS A 169 12.42 6.30 9.11
CA CYS A 169 12.66 7.12 7.94
C CYS A 169 13.76 6.49 7.09
N LEU A 170 13.35 5.89 5.98
CA LEU A 170 14.16 5.00 5.16
C LEU A 170 14.40 5.60 3.77
N PHE A 171 15.66 5.59 3.35
CA PHE A 171 16.06 6.03 2.02
C PHE A 171 16.90 4.95 1.34
N GLY A 172 16.49 4.49 0.16
CA GLY A 172 17.32 3.60 -0.67
C GLY A 172 18.58 4.30 -1.14
N GLY A 173 18.40 5.50 -1.69
CA GLY A 173 19.50 6.32 -2.19
C GLY A 173 20.32 7.12 -1.16
N SER A 174 21.38 7.73 -1.69
CA SER A 174 22.29 8.62 -0.95
C SER A 174 21.64 9.92 -0.48
N PHE A 175 22.04 10.38 0.73
CA PHE A 175 21.71 11.70 1.28
C PHE A 175 22.15 12.89 0.39
N ASP A 176 23.13 12.70 -0.50
CA ASP A 176 23.65 13.77 -1.35
C ASP A 176 22.83 13.96 -2.63
N SER A 177 21.85 14.86 -2.56
CA SER A 177 21.05 15.35 -3.70
C SER A 177 21.85 15.90 -4.90
N SER A 178 23.17 16.11 -4.76
CA SER A 178 24.04 16.56 -5.86
C SER A 178 24.78 15.43 -6.58
N SER A 179 24.69 14.20 -6.07
CA SER A 179 25.23 13.00 -6.71
C SER A 179 24.11 12.32 -7.49
N PRO A 180 24.06 12.41 -8.84
CA PRO A 180 23.08 11.69 -9.68
C PRO A 180 23.33 10.17 -9.71
N ASP A 181 24.08 9.68 -8.74
CA ASP A 181 24.51 8.30 -8.57
C ASP A 181 23.71 7.64 -7.44
N SER A 182 22.46 8.06 -7.16
CA SER A 182 21.48 7.32 -6.36
C SER A 182 20.99 6.09 -7.13
N THR A 183 21.95 5.31 -7.66
CA THR A 183 21.66 4.15 -8.47
C THR A 183 21.50 2.96 -7.55
N GLY A 184 20.34 2.34 -7.59
CA GLY A 184 20.04 1.13 -6.85
C GLY A 184 18.85 0.43 -7.45
N ARG A 185 18.47 -0.69 -6.86
CA ARG A 185 17.12 -1.23 -7.01
C ARG A 185 16.85 -1.74 -5.62
N ASP A 186 16.38 -0.80 -4.83
CA ASP A 186 16.42 -0.89 -3.40
C ASP A 186 15.15 -1.57 -2.90
N LEU A 187 15.28 -2.25 -1.77
CA LEU A 187 14.21 -2.96 -1.11
C LEU A 187 14.03 -2.37 0.28
N LEU A 188 12.91 -1.66 0.49
CA LEU A 188 12.61 -0.96 1.73
C LEU A 188 11.40 -1.58 2.40
N PHE A 189 11.52 -1.88 3.69
CA PHE A 189 10.42 -2.33 4.55
C PHE A 189 10.32 -1.40 5.76
N GLY A 190 9.18 -0.74 5.95
CA GLY A 190 8.88 0.10 7.11
C GLY A 190 8.79 -0.75 8.36
N GLY A 191 7.75 -1.59 8.43
CA GLY A 191 7.52 -2.49 9.55
C GLY A 191 6.31 -2.02 10.36
N VAL A 192 6.46 -1.89 11.67
CA VAL A 192 5.37 -1.48 12.56
C VAL A 192 5.57 -0.03 12.97
N GLY A 193 4.64 0.84 12.57
CA GLY A 193 4.58 2.25 12.91
C GLY A 193 4.30 3.07 11.67
N ASN A 194 4.33 4.40 11.79
CA ASN A 194 4.02 5.29 10.68
C ASN A 194 5.31 5.72 10.00
N ASP A 195 5.67 5.04 8.93
CA ASP A 195 6.98 5.11 8.32
C ASP A 195 7.03 6.06 7.13
N PHE A 196 8.23 6.57 6.86
CA PHE A 196 8.54 7.33 5.65
C PHE A 196 9.57 6.56 4.83
N LEU A 197 9.20 6.18 3.61
CA LEU A 197 10.06 5.43 2.70
C LEU A 197 10.29 6.23 1.41
N ASN A 198 11.53 6.26 0.94
CA ASN A 198 11.91 6.87 -0.34
C ASN A 198 12.89 5.96 -1.09
N GLY A 199 12.47 5.41 -2.23
CA GLY A 199 13.31 4.57 -3.09
C GLY A 199 14.45 5.38 -3.70
N GLY A 200 14.08 6.39 -4.49
CA GLY A 200 15.01 7.36 -5.06
C GLY A 200 15.04 7.27 -6.58
N ASP A 201 16.14 6.80 -7.15
CA ASP A 201 16.24 6.59 -8.61
C ASP A 201 16.44 5.09 -8.88
N ALA A 202 16.03 4.67 -10.08
CA ALA A 202 15.89 3.28 -10.54
C ALA A 202 14.71 2.52 -9.90
N ALA A 203 14.53 1.26 -10.31
CA ALA A 203 13.30 0.51 -10.05
C ALA A 203 13.35 -0.14 -8.67
N ASP A 204 12.67 0.49 -7.72
CA ASP A 204 12.70 0.16 -6.30
C ASP A 204 11.45 -0.64 -5.87
N THR A 205 11.51 -1.25 -4.69
CA THR A 205 10.40 -1.97 -4.08
C THR A 205 10.25 -1.54 -2.62
N LEU A 206 9.10 -0.96 -2.30
CA LEU A 206 8.80 -0.38 -1.00
C LEU A 206 7.57 -1.05 -0.39
N SER A 207 7.63 -1.34 0.91
CA SER A 207 6.51 -1.86 1.70
C SER A 207 6.40 -1.09 3.01
N GLY A 208 5.25 -0.48 3.29
CA GLY A 208 4.97 0.18 4.57
C GLY A 208 4.78 -0.83 5.71
N GLU A 209 3.99 -1.87 5.45
CA GLU A 209 3.57 -2.89 6.41
C GLU A 209 2.47 -2.42 7.38
N GLU A 210 2.71 -2.23 8.68
CA GLU A 210 1.67 -1.86 9.66
C GLU A 210 1.77 -0.38 10.07
N GLY A 211 0.86 0.48 9.65
CA GLY A 211 0.73 1.85 10.13
C GLY A 211 0.21 2.80 9.06
N ASP A 212 0.08 4.09 9.39
CA ASP A 212 -0.25 5.09 8.37
C ASP A 212 1.07 5.58 7.72
N ASP A 213 1.46 4.99 6.59
CA ASP A 213 2.77 5.14 5.99
C ASP A 213 2.80 6.19 4.87
N THR A 214 4.00 6.65 4.54
CA THR A 214 4.25 7.50 3.37
C THR A 214 5.36 6.93 2.50
N LEU A 215 5.02 6.49 1.30
CA LEU A 215 5.92 5.84 0.34
C LEU A 215 6.11 6.70 -0.90
N PHE A 216 7.38 6.92 -1.26
CA PHE A 216 7.80 7.60 -2.48
C PHE A 216 8.69 6.67 -3.31
N GLY A 217 8.23 6.22 -4.48
CA GLY A 217 9.03 5.45 -5.44
C GLY A 217 10.19 6.28 -5.97
N GLY A 218 9.86 7.37 -6.66
CA GLY A 218 10.82 8.33 -7.18
C GLY A 218 10.95 8.22 -8.69
N LYS A 219 12.14 7.97 -9.21
CA LYS A 219 12.31 7.73 -10.66
C LYS A 219 12.58 6.27 -10.90
N GLY A 220 11.83 5.62 -11.77
CA GLY A 220 12.02 4.20 -12.03
C GLY A 220 10.66 3.55 -12.15
N ASP A 221 10.63 2.31 -12.62
CA ASP A 221 9.38 1.55 -12.63
C ASP A 221 9.30 0.87 -11.26
N ASP A 222 8.59 1.48 -10.32
CA ASP A 222 8.63 1.14 -8.90
C ASP A 222 7.47 0.24 -8.48
N VAL A 223 7.67 -0.49 -7.38
CA VAL A 223 6.63 -1.30 -6.73
C VAL A 223 6.40 -0.79 -5.32
N LEU A 224 5.20 -0.30 -5.03
CA LEU A 224 4.84 0.22 -3.71
C LEU A 224 3.67 -0.56 -3.13
N VAL A 225 3.80 -1.00 -1.88
CA VAL A 225 2.74 -1.64 -1.10
C VAL A 225 2.57 -0.88 0.21
N GLY A 226 1.38 -0.33 0.47
CA GLY A 226 1.07 0.39 1.70
C GLY A 226 1.07 -0.57 2.88
N GLY A 227 0.03 -1.41 2.96
CA GLY A 227 -0.08 -2.45 3.97
C GLY A 227 -1.37 -2.30 4.75
N THR A 228 -1.30 -2.12 6.06
CA THR A 228 -2.47 -1.82 6.88
C THR A 228 -2.38 -0.41 7.43
N GLY A 229 -3.42 0.39 7.28
CA GLY A 229 -3.43 1.79 7.72
C GLY A 229 -3.78 2.70 6.56
N ASN A 230 -3.86 4.01 6.79
CA ASN A 230 -4.24 4.95 5.73
C ASN A 230 -2.98 5.56 5.14
N ASP A 231 -2.57 5.04 4.00
CA ASP A 231 -1.26 5.28 3.43
C ASP A 231 -1.28 6.40 2.39
N LEU A 232 -0.12 7.03 2.21
CA LEU A 232 0.14 7.95 1.12
C LEU A 232 1.22 7.36 0.20
N LEU A 233 0.83 6.99 -1.01
CA LEU A 233 1.72 6.36 -1.99
C LEU A 233 1.89 7.26 -3.22
N LEU A 234 3.15 7.54 -3.60
CA LEU A 234 3.50 8.29 -4.80
C LEU A 234 4.55 7.54 -5.62
N GLY A 235 4.21 7.15 -6.85
CA GLY A 235 5.16 6.56 -7.81
C GLY A 235 6.17 7.58 -8.34
N ASP A 236 5.70 8.79 -8.68
CA ASP A 236 6.44 9.94 -9.25
C ASP A 236 6.78 9.83 -10.73
N ARG A 237 7.81 9.09 -11.14
CA ARG A 237 8.16 8.95 -12.56
C ARG A 237 8.51 7.51 -12.90
N GLY A 238 7.67 6.91 -13.73
CA GLY A 238 7.95 5.59 -14.27
C GLY A 238 6.65 4.92 -14.65
N ALA A 239 6.71 3.65 -15.01
CA ALA A 239 5.52 2.82 -15.04
C ALA A 239 5.43 2.07 -13.71
N ASP A 240 4.67 2.63 -12.77
CA ASP A 240 4.65 2.19 -11.39
C ASP A 240 3.53 1.18 -11.11
N SER A 241 3.77 0.30 -10.14
CA SER A 241 2.80 -0.68 -9.64
C SER A 241 2.54 -0.42 -8.16
N ILE A 242 1.36 0.10 -7.83
CA ILE A 242 1.04 0.60 -6.50
C ILE A 242 -0.19 -0.12 -5.94
N CYS A 243 -0.10 -0.57 -4.70
CA CYS A 243 -1.18 -1.24 -3.97
C CYS A 243 -1.31 -0.64 -2.55
N GLY A 244 -2.45 -0.03 -2.24
CA GLY A 244 -2.75 0.49 -0.90
C GLY A 244 -2.91 -0.62 0.14
N SER A 245 -3.65 -1.67 -0.21
CA SER A 245 -3.96 -2.85 0.62
C SER A 245 -5.14 -2.65 1.59
N GLU A 246 -4.95 -2.45 2.90
CA GLU A 246 -6.05 -2.25 3.85
C GLU A 246 -6.02 -0.84 4.44
N GLY A 247 -7.08 -0.05 4.27
CA GLY A 247 -7.25 1.28 4.85
C GLY A 247 -7.79 2.28 3.84
N ASP A 248 -8.07 3.52 4.26
CA ASP A 248 -8.54 4.57 3.36
C ASP A 248 -7.30 5.28 2.74
N ASP A 249 -6.81 4.79 1.60
CA ASP A 249 -5.51 5.17 1.05
C ASP A 249 -5.57 6.37 0.09
N THR A 250 -4.45 7.07 -0.06
CA THR A 250 -4.24 8.08 -1.09
C THR A 250 -3.11 7.68 -2.02
N ILE A 251 -3.44 7.42 -3.27
CA ILE A 251 -2.51 6.92 -4.29
C ILE A 251 -2.37 7.92 -5.42
N LEU A 252 -1.13 8.22 -5.78
CA LEU A 252 -0.76 9.01 -6.94
C LEU A 252 0.22 8.17 -7.77
N GLY A 253 -0.14 7.84 -9.01
CA GLY A 253 0.78 7.19 -9.95
C GLY A 253 1.95 8.13 -10.26
N ASP A 254 1.68 9.17 -11.04
CA ASP A 254 2.69 10.17 -11.37
C ASP A 254 2.68 11.40 -10.46
N SER A 255 3.81 12.13 -10.46
CA SER A 255 3.84 13.49 -9.93
C SER A 255 3.10 14.44 -10.88
N ALA A 256 2.26 15.35 -10.34
CA ALA A 256 1.40 16.27 -11.12
C ALA A 256 2.13 17.23 -12.10
N ILE A 257 3.45 17.14 -12.21
CA ILE A 257 4.31 17.93 -13.09
C ILE A 257 4.49 17.29 -14.48
N GLY A 258 3.42 17.22 -15.26
CA GLY A 258 3.35 17.34 -16.74
C GLY A 258 4.51 16.82 -17.61
N LEU A 259 5.08 15.65 -17.30
CA LEU A 259 6.24 15.09 -18.00
C LEU A 259 5.87 13.92 -18.91
N ASN A 260 4.72 13.94 -19.61
CA ASN A 260 4.27 12.82 -20.46
C ASN A 260 4.40 11.49 -19.72
N GLY A 261 3.52 11.29 -18.75
CA GLY A 261 3.52 10.13 -17.88
C GLY A 261 3.51 8.80 -18.61
N GLN A 262 4.04 7.81 -17.92
CA GLN A 262 4.05 6.42 -18.34
C GLN A 262 2.82 5.72 -17.74
N PRO A 263 2.40 4.56 -18.27
CA PRO A 263 1.21 3.89 -17.77
C PRO A 263 1.45 3.29 -16.39
N ASP A 264 0.64 3.70 -15.42
CA ASP A 264 0.67 3.18 -14.06
C ASP A 264 -0.39 2.10 -13.82
N SER A 265 -0.14 1.24 -12.83
CA SER A 265 -1.06 0.21 -12.34
C SER A 265 -1.32 0.44 -10.85
N LEU A 266 -2.50 0.98 -10.55
CA LEU A 266 -2.87 1.44 -9.22
C LEU A 266 -4.02 0.60 -8.66
N CYS A 267 -3.90 0.20 -7.40
CA CYS A 267 -4.92 -0.52 -6.66
C CYS A 267 -5.12 0.09 -5.27
N GLY A 268 -6.35 0.48 -4.95
CA GLY A 268 -6.73 0.97 -3.62
C GLY A 268 -6.66 -0.17 -2.60
N GLY A 269 -7.53 -1.17 -2.77
CA GLY A 269 -7.60 -2.32 -1.89
C GLY A 269 -8.88 -2.27 -1.08
N ALA A 270 -8.83 -2.54 0.21
CA ALA A 270 -9.99 -2.47 1.09
C ALA A 270 -10.03 -1.13 1.83
N GLY A 271 -11.06 -0.32 1.60
CA GLY A 271 -11.21 1.00 2.22
C GLY A 271 -11.89 1.95 1.27
N ASN A 272 -11.97 3.24 1.60
CA ASN A 272 -12.49 4.27 0.70
C ASN A 272 -11.31 5.07 0.17
N ASP A 273 -10.83 4.68 -1.01
CA ASP A 273 -9.55 5.14 -1.53
C ASP A 273 -9.69 6.36 -2.42
N LEU A 274 -8.64 7.17 -2.45
CA LEU A 274 -8.49 8.32 -3.33
C LEU A 274 -7.32 8.11 -4.27
N MET A 275 -7.61 7.94 -5.56
CA MET A 275 -6.60 7.54 -6.54
C MET A 275 -6.49 8.55 -7.68
N TYR A 276 -5.26 8.87 -8.08
CA TYR A 276 -4.93 9.73 -9.20
C TYR A 276 -3.91 9.03 -10.12
N GLY A 277 -4.31 8.69 -11.35
CA GLY A 277 -3.38 8.22 -12.39
C GLY A 277 -2.45 9.34 -12.86
N ASN A 278 -3.03 10.52 -13.13
CA ASN A 278 -2.39 11.74 -13.63
C ASN A 278 -2.10 11.71 -15.13
N ASP A 279 -0.86 11.61 -15.58
CA ASP A 279 -0.54 11.55 -17.01
C ASP A 279 -0.18 10.08 -17.31
N GLY A 280 -0.61 9.51 -18.43
CA GLY A 280 -0.34 8.09 -18.70
C GLY A 280 -1.58 7.39 -19.22
N ASP A 281 -1.42 6.17 -19.75
CA ASP A 281 -2.57 5.32 -20.06
C ASP A 281 -2.76 4.37 -18.86
N ASP A 282 -3.47 4.83 -17.84
CA ASP A 282 -3.38 4.22 -16.50
C ASP A 282 -4.43 3.14 -16.27
N LYS A 283 -4.13 2.23 -15.34
CA LYS A 283 -5.07 1.25 -14.81
C LYS A 283 -5.32 1.55 -13.34
N LEU A 284 -6.57 1.87 -12.99
CA LEU A 284 -7.00 2.13 -11.63
C LEU A 284 -8.06 1.11 -11.22
N CYS A 285 -7.84 0.42 -10.10
CA CYS A 285 -8.84 -0.43 -9.46
C CYS A 285 -9.03 -0.02 -7.99
N GLY A 286 -10.27 0.30 -7.59
CA GLY A 286 -10.60 0.64 -6.20
C GLY A 286 -10.67 -0.59 -5.29
N GLU A 287 -11.10 -1.72 -5.84
CA GLU A 287 -11.40 -2.97 -5.12
C GLU A 287 -12.56 -2.86 -4.13
N GLY A 288 -12.37 -2.35 -2.92
CA GLY A 288 -13.24 -2.63 -1.79
C GLY A 288 -13.62 -1.44 -0.94
N GLY A 289 -14.51 -0.56 -1.41
CA GLY A 289 -15.22 0.39 -0.56
C GLY A 289 -15.94 1.45 -1.38
N ASN A 290 -15.89 2.73 -1.01
CA ASN A 290 -16.50 3.77 -1.85
C ASN A 290 -15.41 4.70 -2.33
N ASP A 291 -14.84 4.34 -3.47
CA ASP A 291 -13.58 4.89 -3.93
C ASP A 291 -13.81 6.10 -4.83
N THR A 292 -12.78 6.94 -4.95
CA THR A 292 -12.75 8.04 -5.90
C THR A 292 -11.53 7.93 -6.79
N LEU A 293 -11.77 7.59 -8.06
CA LEU A 293 -10.72 7.34 -9.06
C LEU A 293 -10.70 8.46 -10.09
N TYR A 294 -9.53 9.08 -10.25
CA TYR A 294 -9.23 10.04 -11.31
C TYR A 294 -8.19 9.45 -12.27
N GLY A 295 -8.59 9.15 -13.51
CA GLY A 295 -7.68 8.70 -14.57
C GLY A 295 -6.66 9.78 -14.90
N GLY A 296 -7.12 10.86 -15.54
CA GLY A 296 -6.31 12.05 -15.77
C GLY A 296 -6.12 12.35 -17.24
N LYS A 297 -4.91 12.26 -17.79
CA LYS A 297 -4.63 12.43 -19.21
C LYS A 297 -4.09 11.13 -19.80
N GLY A 298 -4.83 10.58 -20.75
CA GLY A 298 -4.44 9.42 -21.53
C GLY A 298 -5.64 8.53 -21.75
N ALA A 299 -5.43 7.29 -22.16
CA ALA A 299 -6.50 6.32 -22.33
C ALA A 299 -6.59 5.42 -21.10
N ASP A 300 -7.37 5.84 -20.11
CA ASP A 300 -7.36 5.22 -18.79
C ASP A 300 -8.39 4.07 -18.69
N THR A 301 -8.12 3.11 -17.81
CA THR A 301 -9.06 2.04 -17.44
C THR A 301 -9.37 2.12 -15.95
N LEU A 302 -10.65 2.36 -15.61
CA LEU A 302 -11.11 2.53 -14.25
C LEU A 302 -12.10 1.41 -13.88
N THR A 303 -11.78 0.66 -12.82
CA THR A 303 -12.67 -0.29 -12.15
C THR A 303 -12.93 0.21 -10.74
N GLY A 304 -14.18 0.55 -10.39
CA GLY A 304 -14.53 0.91 -9.00
C GLY A 304 -14.36 -0.27 -8.05
N GLY A 305 -14.96 -1.40 -8.40
CA GLY A 305 -14.97 -2.59 -7.55
C GLY A 305 -16.23 -2.62 -6.70
N SER A 306 -16.14 -3.19 -5.50
CA SER A 306 -17.27 -3.36 -4.61
C SER A 306 -17.56 -2.10 -3.78
N GLY A 307 -18.79 -1.62 -3.86
CA GLY A 307 -19.30 -0.44 -3.16
C GLY A 307 -19.80 0.63 -4.14
N ASN A 308 -19.86 1.90 -3.75
CA ASN A 308 -20.43 2.93 -4.63
C ASN A 308 -19.37 3.97 -4.96
N ASP A 309 -18.74 3.78 -6.12
CA ASP A 309 -17.53 4.51 -6.46
C ASP A 309 -17.83 5.74 -7.30
N THR A 310 -16.90 6.68 -7.30
CA THR A 310 -16.89 7.84 -8.18
C THR A 310 -15.72 7.74 -9.15
N LEU A 311 -16.03 7.61 -10.44
CA LEU A 311 -15.05 7.42 -11.51
C LEU A 311 -15.01 8.67 -12.40
N ILE A 312 -13.82 9.23 -12.59
CA ILE A 312 -13.56 10.39 -13.44
C ILE A 312 -12.46 9.99 -14.43
N GLY A 313 -12.80 9.88 -15.72
CA GLY A 313 -11.83 9.48 -16.75
C GLY A 313 -10.82 10.58 -17.06
N GLY A 314 -11.32 11.81 -17.30
CA GLY A 314 -10.49 12.96 -17.62
C GLY A 314 -10.37 13.19 -19.13
N ILE A 315 -9.13 13.36 -19.60
CA ILE A 315 -8.82 13.68 -21.00
C ILE A 315 -8.31 12.42 -21.69
N GLY A 316 -9.07 11.93 -22.66
CA GLY A 316 -8.66 10.88 -23.57
C GLY A 316 -9.78 9.88 -23.74
N SER A 317 -9.45 8.69 -24.23
CA SER A 317 -10.45 7.66 -24.55
C SER A 317 -10.50 6.62 -23.44
N ASP A 318 -11.39 6.86 -22.48
CA ASP A 318 -11.37 6.14 -21.21
C ASP A 318 -12.28 4.92 -21.23
N ARG A 319 -12.00 3.98 -20.33
CA ARG A 319 -12.71 2.70 -20.19
C ARG A 319 -13.19 2.54 -18.77
N PHE A 320 -14.51 2.57 -18.58
CA PHE A 320 -15.13 2.34 -17.27
C PHE A 320 -15.64 0.91 -17.19
N VAL A 321 -15.07 0.12 -16.28
CA VAL A 321 -15.38 -1.30 -16.11
C VAL A 321 -16.59 -1.45 -15.18
N LEU A 322 -17.62 -2.17 -15.65
CA LEU A 322 -18.87 -2.38 -14.94
C LEU A 322 -19.14 -3.88 -14.74
N SER A 323 -19.19 -4.31 -13.48
CA SER A 323 -19.50 -5.69 -13.11
C SER A 323 -20.79 -5.81 -12.30
N ALA A 324 -21.38 -7.01 -12.30
CA ALA A 324 -22.60 -7.30 -11.54
C ALA A 324 -22.27 -7.58 -10.09
N GLY A 325 -23.12 -7.11 -9.18
CA GLY A 325 -22.96 -7.32 -7.73
C GLY A 325 -21.89 -6.48 -7.03
N GLU A 326 -21.18 -5.60 -7.75
CA GLU A 326 -20.09 -4.79 -7.22
C GLU A 326 -20.61 -3.50 -6.57
N GLY A 327 -21.52 -2.78 -7.20
CA GLY A 327 -22.34 -1.82 -6.49
C GLY A 327 -23.05 -0.87 -7.43
N SER A 328 -22.98 0.43 -7.18
CA SER A 328 -23.69 1.43 -7.98
C SER A 328 -22.88 2.70 -8.15
N ASP A 329 -22.12 2.75 -9.24
CA ASP A 329 -21.06 3.73 -9.42
C ASP A 329 -21.60 5.01 -10.06
N VAL A 330 -20.82 6.08 -9.92
CA VAL A 330 -21.04 7.37 -10.56
C VAL A 330 -19.88 7.63 -11.51
N ILE A 331 -20.18 7.72 -12.81
CA ILE A 331 -19.20 8.18 -13.80
C ILE A 331 -19.47 9.66 -14.07
N ALA A 332 -18.50 10.50 -13.73
CA ALA A 332 -18.70 11.94 -13.63
C ALA A 332 -18.65 12.70 -14.97
N ASP A 333 -17.87 12.21 -15.93
CA ASP A 333 -17.47 12.96 -17.13
C ASP A 333 -17.50 12.17 -18.45
N PHE A 334 -18.25 11.05 -18.49
CA PHE A 334 -18.36 10.20 -19.68
C PHE A 334 -18.63 10.97 -20.99
N THR A 335 -17.68 10.87 -21.92
CA THR A 335 -17.68 11.50 -23.24
C THR A 335 -18.07 10.50 -24.32
N LYS A 336 -19.31 10.64 -24.81
CA LYS A 336 -19.85 9.75 -25.84
C LYS A 336 -19.01 9.77 -27.13
N GLY A 337 -18.68 8.57 -27.62
CA GLY A 337 -17.95 8.37 -28.88
C GLY A 337 -16.44 8.52 -28.73
N GLU A 338 -15.97 8.75 -27.51
CA GLU A 338 -14.58 8.75 -27.08
C GLU A 338 -14.40 7.63 -26.04
N ASP A 339 -15.20 7.68 -24.98
CA ASP A 339 -15.15 6.71 -23.87
C ASP A 339 -15.99 5.45 -24.14
N LEU A 340 -15.67 4.39 -23.40
CA LEU A 340 -16.34 3.09 -23.45
C LEU A 340 -16.74 2.59 -22.07
N LEU A 341 -17.93 1.99 -22.00
CA LEU A 341 -18.38 1.19 -20.87
C LEU A 341 -18.02 -0.28 -21.14
N VAL A 342 -17.19 -0.87 -20.29
CA VAL A 342 -16.71 -2.25 -20.43
C VAL A 342 -17.56 -3.17 -19.57
N LEU A 343 -18.28 -4.12 -20.18
CA LEU A 343 -19.12 -5.06 -19.43
C LEU A 343 -18.35 -6.34 -19.11
N THR A 344 -18.21 -6.66 -17.83
CA THR A 344 -17.56 -7.89 -17.35
C THR A 344 -18.60 -8.84 -16.71
N GLY A 345 -18.15 -9.96 -16.12
CA GLY A 345 -19.04 -10.88 -15.41
C GLY A 345 -20.11 -11.57 -16.27
N GLY A 346 -19.94 -11.59 -17.60
CA GLY A 346 -20.90 -12.18 -18.54
C GLY A 346 -22.15 -11.33 -18.78
N ILE A 347 -22.14 -10.06 -18.39
CA ILE A 347 -23.19 -9.09 -18.71
C ILE A 347 -23.10 -8.76 -20.21
N THR A 348 -24.26 -8.61 -20.85
CA THR A 348 -24.37 -8.18 -22.25
C THR A 348 -25.30 -6.99 -22.36
N PHE A 349 -25.09 -6.15 -23.37
CA PHE A 349 -25.94 -4.97 -23.62
C PHE A 349 -27.44 -5.30 -23.69
N ALA A 350 -27.81 -6.49 -24.22
CA ALA A 350 -29.20 -6.93 -24.32
C ALA A 350 -29.89 -7.12 -22.95
N GLN A 351 -29.12 -7.28 -21.86
CA GLN A 351 -29.63 -7.40 -20.51
C GLN A 351 -29.82 -6.06 -19.82
N LEU A 352 -29.40 -4.95 -20.44
CA LEU A 352 -29.41 -3.63 -19.84
C LEU A 352 -30.69 -2.85 -20.15
N SER A 353 -31.06 -1.94 -19.24
CA SER A 353 -31.90 -0.78 -19.55
C SER A 353 -31.17 0.49 -19.18
N ILE A 354 -31.27 1.48 -20.07
CA ILE A 354 -30.68 2.80 -19.89
C ILE A 354 -31.83 3.79 -19.78
N ASN A 355 -32.06 4.28 -18.56
CA ASN A 355 -33.19 5.14 -18.24
C ASN A 355 -32.69 6.50 -17.78
N PRO A 356 -33.43 7.60 -18.04
CA PRO A 356 -33.11 8.89 -17.46
C PRO A 356 -33.06 8.82 -15.93
N GLY A 357 -32.20 9.63 -15.33
CA GLY A 357 -32.21 9.89 -13.89
C GLY A 357 -33.49 10.57 -13.41
N ALA A 358 -33.48 11.03 -12.16
CA ALA A 358 -34.63 11.73 -11.60
C ALA A 358 -35.03 12.91 -12.49
N ASN A 359 -36.34 13.00 -12.81
CA ASN A 359 -36.91 14.07 -13.63
C ASN A 359 -36.99 15.39 -12.82
N ASP A 360 -35.84 15.96 -12.45
CA ASP A 360 -35.74 17.32 -11.95
C ASP A 360 -35.28 18.23 -13.10
N PRO A 361 -36.10 19.21 -13.53
CA PRO A 361 -35.75 20.14 -14.60
C PRO A 361 -34.55 21.06 -14.26
N ASN A 362 -34.08 21.08 -13.01
CA ASN A 362 -32.88 21.81 -12.60
C ASN A 362 -31.67 20.90 -12.32
N ALA A 363 -31.83 19.57 -12.40
CA ALA A 363 -30.71 18.65 -12.23
C ALA A 363 -29.89 18.55 -13.51
N VAL A 364 -28.59 18.29 -13.33
CA VAL A 364 -27.71 17.87 -14.42
C VAL A 364 -28.32 16.59 -15.02
N PRO A 365 -28.46 16.48 -16.36
CA PRO A 365 -28.99 15.26 -16.97
C PRO A 365 -28.14 14.06 -16.55
N SER A 366 -28.77 12.93 -16.29
CA SER A 366 -28.08 11.68 -16.00
C SER A 366 -28.71 10.49 -16.70
N ALA A 367 -27.88 9.52 -17.06
CA ALA A 367 -28.28 8.23 -17.59
C ALA A 367 -27.99 7.16 -16.55
N ILE A 368 -28.99 6.34 -16.21
CA ILE A 368 -28.82 5.23 -15.27
C ILE A 368 -28.83 3.92 -16.04
N VAL A 369 -27.69 3.22 -16.00
CA VAL A 369 -27.49 1.90 -16.60
C VAL A 369 -27.89 0.84 -15.58
N ARG A 370 -28.84 -0.03 -15.93
CA ARG A 370 -29.38 -1.06 -15.03
C ARG A 370 -29.41 -2.44 -15.68
N ILE A 371 -29.31 -3.49 -14.87
CA ILE A 371 -29.61 -4.87 -15.30
C ILE A 371 -31.12 -5.12 -15.19
N ASN A 372 -31.77 -5.49 -16.29
CA ASN A 372 -33.24 -5.63 -16.39
C ASN A 372 -33.85 -6.64 -15.40
N ASN A 373 -33.17 -7.75 -15.14
CA ASN A 373 -33.74 -8.84 -14.34
C ASN A 373 -33.60 -8.64 -12.84
N THR A 374 -32.58 -7.88 -12.42
CA THR A 374 -32.27 -7.65 -11.00
C THR A 374 -32.63 -6.24 -10.55
N ASN A 375 -32.84 -5.31 -11.49
CA ASN A 375 -32.91 -3.86 -11.25
C ASN A 375 -31.67 -3.27 -10.58
N GLN A 376 -30.55 -4.00 -10.55
CA GLN A 376 -29.28 -3.46 -10.09
C GLN A 376 -28.88 -2.28 -10.99
N ILE A 377 -28.47 -1.17 -10.37
CA ILE A 377 -27.81 -0.05 -11.06
C ILE A 377 -26.35 -0.43 -11.17
N LEU A 378 -25.79 -0.38 -12.37
CA LEU A 378 -24.35 -0.55 -12.60
C LEU A 378 -23.66 0.80 -12.47
N ALA A 379 -24.12 1.78 -13.23
CA ALA A 379 -23.55 3.12 -13.21
C ALA A 379 -24.60 4.20 -13.44
N ILE A 380 -24.31 5.38 -12.91
CA ILE A 380 -24.98 6.64 -13.18
C ILE A 380 -24.00 7.52 -13.93
N LEU A 381 -24.30 7.82 -15.21
CA LEU A 381 -23.51 8.73 -16.03
C LEU A 381 -24.01 10.16 -15.80
N ASN A 382 -23.25 10.98 -15.09
CA ASN A 382 -23.57 12.38 -14.87
C ASN A 382 -23.29 13.21 -16.12
N GLY A 383 -24.15 14.20 -16.40
CA GLY A 383 -24.03 15.04 -17.60
C GLY A 383 -24.55 14.39 -18.89
N VAL A 384 -24.91 13.10 -18.87
CA VAL A 384 -25.26 12.35 -20.08
C VAL A 384 -26.76 12.04 -20.17
N GLN A 385 -27.34 12.23 -21.34
CA GLN A 385 -28.74 11.87 -21.59
C GLN A 385 -28.89 10.38 -21.93
N ALA A 386 -29.83 9.69 -21.27
CA ALA A 386 -30.05 8.25 -21.47
C ALA A 386 -30.32 7.85 -22.93
N ASN A 387 -30.99 8.68 -23.72
CA ASN A 387 -31.35 8.38 -25.11
C ASN A 387 -30.18 8.50 -26.10
N VAL A 388 -29.03 9.05 -25.68
CA VAL A 388 -27.85 9.17 -26.56
C VAL A 388 -26.93 7.97 -26.45
N ILE A 389 -27.01 7.17 -25.37
CA ILE A 389 -26.20 5.98 -25.18
C ILE A 389 -26.74 4.83 -26.05
N THR A 390 -25.83 4.13 -26.71
CA THR A 390 -26.10 3.08 -27.69
C THR A 390 -25.18 1.89 -27.49
N LEU A 391 -25.41 0.79 -28.23
CA LEU A 391 -24.54 -0.39 -28.22
C LEU A 391 -23.07 -0.06 -28.54
N ASN A 392 -22.79 0.99 -29.33
CA ASN A 392 -21.42 1.33 -29.71
C ASN A 392 -20.60 1.96 -28.58
N ASP A 393 -21.26 2.39 -27.50
CA ASP A 393 -20.63 2.97 -26.32
C ASP A 393 -20.25 1.87 -25.29
N PHE A 394 -20.48 0.59 -25.64
CA PHE A 394 -20.15 -0.58 -24.83
C PHE A 394 -19.21 -1.52 -25.56
N THR A 395 -18.42 -2.27 -24.80
CA THR A 395 -17.58 -3.37 -25.31
C THR A 395 -17.67 -4.63 -24.47
#